data_AF-A0A7Y0R1M6-F1
#
_entry.id   AF-A0A7Y0R1M6-F1
#
_cell.length_a   1.000
_cell.length_b   1.000
_cell.length_c   1.000
_cell.angle_alpha   90.00
_cell.angle_beta   90.00
_cell.angle_gamma   90.00
#
_symmetry.space_group_name_H-M   'P 1'
#
loop_
_entity.id
_entity.type
_entity.pdbx_description
1 polymer ?
#
loop_
_entity_poly.entity_id
_entity_poly.type
_entity_poly.pdbx_seq_one_letter_code
_entity_poly.pdbx_strand_id
1 'polypeptide(L)'
;PSKTKLEDDIALQLDLGGGAWDKDDRLFEPGSLFEDMFADETEEKKVKPPQVFIFSSAEVTPFTLSFFPQKGDAFNDGWRVIGKESGQILLVAPGEEVEEDANAQF
;
A
#
# COMPACT_ATOMS: atom_id res chain seq x y z
N PRO A 1 0.10 -17.33 8.05
CA PRO A 1 0.65 -16.01 7.70
C PRO A 1 1.95 -15.70 8.47
N SER A 2 3.05 -15.51 7.75
CA SER A 2 4.28 -14.96 8.32
C SER A 2 4.06 -13.48 8.65
N LYS A 3 4.34 -13.07 9.88
CA LYS A 3 4.26 -11.68 10.32
C LYS A 3 5.65 -11.06 10.26
N THR A 4 5.77 -9.93 9.57
CA THR A 4 7.00 -9.14 9.50
C THR A 4 6.74 -7.77 10.10
N LYS A 5 7.72 -7.21 10.82
CA LYS A 5 7.69 -5.85 11.34
C LYS A 5 8.95 -5.14 10.85
N LEU A 6 8.79 -3.93 10.32
CA LEU A 6 9.92 -3.08 9.92
C LEU A 6 10.57 -2.45 11.15
N GLU A 7 11.85 -2.08 11.01
CA GLU A 7 12.57 -1.27 11.99
C GLU A 7 11.99 0.16 12.02
N ASP A 8 12.11 0.84 13.16
CA ASP A 8 11.41 2.11 13.40
C ASP A 8 11.94 3.27 12.53
N ASP A 9 13.12 3.12 11.91
CA ASP A 9 13.76 4.10 11.03
C ASP A 9 13.34 3.96 9.55
N ILE A 10 12.54 2.95 9.22
CA ILE A 10 12.02 2.70 7.88
C ILE A 10 10.53 3.04 7.82
N ALA A 11 10.16 3.88 6.86
CA ALA A 11 8.79 4.16 6.47
C ALA A 11 8.35 3.22 5.33
N LEU A 12 7.04 2.95 5.28
CA LEU A 12 6.38 2.14 4.27
C LEU A 12 5.26 2.96 3.63
N GLN A 13 5.25 3.04 2.31
CA GLN A 13 4.16 3.63 1.53
C GLN A 13 3.64 2.60 0.52
N LEU A 14 2.32 2.48 0.42
CA LEU A 14 1.63 1.66 -0.57
C LEU A 14 0.79 2.57 -1.45
N ASP A 15 1.07 2.56 -2.74
CA ASP A 15 0.25 3.21 -3.76
C ASP A 15 -0.43 2.12 -4.60
N LEU A 16 -1.75 2.17 -4.72
CA LEU A 16 -2.51 1.22 -5.55
C LEU A 16 -2.65 1.78 -6.97
N GLY A 17 -2.40 0.94 -7.97
CA GLY A 17 -2.53 1.33 -9.37
C GLY A 17 -3.98 1.62 -9.75
N GLY A 18 -4.17 2.68 -10.53
CA GLY A 18 -5.48 3.13 -11.02
C GLY A 18 -6.15 4.12 -10.07
N GLY A 19 -6.12 5.41 -10.45
CA GLY A 19 -6.63 6.56 -9.67
C GLY A 19 -8.14 6.59 -9.38
N ALA A 20 -8.86 5.47 -9.49
CA ALA A 20 -10.29 5.35 -9.20
C ALA A 20 -10.59 4.87 -7.78
N TRP A 21 -9.61 4.34 -7.03
CA TRP A 21 -9.86 3.70 -5.73
C TRP A 21 -9.42 4.52 -4.51
N ASP A 22 -8.59 5.55 -4.68
CA ASP A 22 -7.86 6.15 -3.55
C ASP A 22 -8.32 7.57 -3.17
N LYS A 23 -9.06 8.27 -4.04
CA LYS A 23 -9.50 9.65 -3.77
C LYS A 23 -11.01 9.72 -3.55
N ASP A 24 -11.40 9.47 -2.32
CA ASP A 24 -12.69 9.95 -1.82
C ASP A 24 -12.49 11.42 -1.39
N ASP A 25 -13.08 12.38 -2.12
CA ASP A 25 -12.95 13.85 -1.92
C ASP A 25 -13.54 14.35 -0.57
N ARG A 26 -13.71 13.48 0.41
CA ARG A 26 -14.23 13.82 1.73
C ARG A 26 -13.12 14.37 2.61
N LEU A 27 -13.37 15.56 3.15
CA LEU A 27 -12.52 16.22 4.14
C LEU A 27 -12.44 15.48 5.49
N PHE A 28 -13.27 14.45 5.69
CA PHE A 28 -13.34 13.65 6.92
C PHE A 28 -13.81 12.22 6.58
N GLU A 29 -13.28 11.22 7.28
CA GLU A 29 -13.80 9.85 7.25
C GLU A 29 -14.99 9.73 8.22
N PRO A 30 -16.23 9.41 7.75
CA PRO A 30 -17.41 9.42 8.62
C PRO A 30 -17.41 8.39 9.78
N GLY A 31 -16.44 7.46 9.83
CA GLY A 31 -16.37 6.38 10.82
C GLY A 31 -15.35 6.56 11.95
N SER A 32 -14.28 7.34 11.77
CA SER A 32 -13.15 7.31 12.72
C SER A 32 -13.41 8.02 14.05
N LEU A 33 -14.45 8.85 14.14
CA LEU A 33 -14.80 9.59 15.36
C LEU A 33 -15.81 8.86 16.25
N PHE A 34 -16.45 7.79 15.77
CA PHE A 34 -17.58 7.16 16.46
C PHE A 34 -17.55 5.63 16.50
N GLU A 35 -16.66 4.93 15.76
CA GLU A 35 -16.63 3.46 15.76
C GLU A 35 -16.41 2.84 17.16
N ASP A 36 -15.61 3.47 18.02
CA ASP A 36 -15.37 2.98 19.39
C ASP A 36 -16.56 3.20 20.35
N MET A 37 -17.56 4.01 19.98
CA MET A 37 -18.73 4.26 20.84
C MET A 37 -19.89 3.28 20.61
N PHE A 38 -19.81 2.46 19.55
CA PHE A 38 -20.87 1.54 19.14
C PHE A 38 -20.39 0.10 18.93
N ALA A 39 -19.14 -0.22 19.27
CA ALA A 39 -18.63 -1.58 19.19
C ALA A 39 -19.16 -2.41 20.38
N ASP A 40 -20.12 -3.30 20.12
CA ASP A 40 -20.51 -4.35 21.05
C ASP A 40 -19.26 -5.18 21.43
N GLU A 41 -19.05 -5.42 22.73
CA GLU A 41 -17.86 -6.07 23.33
C GLU A 41 -17.62 -7.54 22.87
N THR A 42 -18.41 -8.05 21.93
CA THR A 42 -18.40 -9.46 21.47
C THR A 42 -17.94 -9.66 20.01
N GLU A 43 -17.66 -8.59 19.26
CA GLU A 43 -17.11 -8.73 17.91
C GLU A 43 -15.62 -9.09 17.99
N GLU A 44 -15.30 -10.39 17.79
CA GLU A 44 -13.93 -10.82 17.50
C GLU A 44 -13.34 -9.92 16.40
N LYS A 45 -12.12 -9.38 16.62
CA LYS A 45 -11.45 -8.48 15.67
C LYS A 45 -11.30 -9.16 14.30
N LYS A 46 -12.29 -8.95 13.42
CA LYS A 46 -12.29 -9.47 12.05
C LYS A 46 -11.02 -8.97 11.36
N VAL A 47 -10.25 -9.90 10.79
CA VAL A 47 -9.04 -9.57 10.04
C VAL A 47 -9.45 -8.70 8.86
N LYS A 48 -8.93 -7.47 8.78
CA LYS A 48 -9.20 -6.59 7.64
C LYS A 48 -8.74 -7.29 6.35
N PRO A 49 -9.53 -7.22 5.26
CA PRO A 49 -9.13 -7.82 3.99
C PRO A 49 -7.82 -7.19 3.49
N PRO A 50 -6.97 -7.95 2.77
CA PRO A 50 -5.76 -7.41 2.19
C PRO A 50 -6.09 -6.44 1.04
N GLN A 51 -5.28 -5.40 0.87
CA GLN A 51 -5.38 -4.45 -0.24
C GLN A 51 -4.75 -4.99 -1.52
N VAL A 52 -3.70 -5.82 -1.38
CA VAL A 52 -3.02 -6.47 -2.50
C VAL A 52 -3.43 -7.94 -2.55
N PHE A 53 -4.06 -8.35 -3.64
CA PHE A 53 -4.42 -9.73 -3.90
C PHE A 53 -3.41 -10.36 -4.86
N ILE A 54 -3.03 -11.61 -4.55
CA ILE A 54 -2.25 -12.48 -5.44
C ILE A 54 -3.17 -13.64 -5.80
N PHE A 55 -3.60 -13.71 -7.05
CA PHE A 55 -4.56 -14.68 -7.53
C PHE A 55 -3.87 -15.96 -8.00
N SER A 56 -4.59 -17.09 -7.98
CA SER A 56 -4.08 -18.35 -8.54
C SER A 56 -3.92 -18.32 -10.06
N SER A 57 -4.51 -17.33 -10.74
CA SER A 57 -4.28 -16.99 -12.15
C SER A 57 -2.88 -16.40 -12.41
N ALA A 58 -2.10 -16.13 -11.36
CA ALA A 58 -0.86 -15.36 -11.35
C ALA A 58 -1.06 -13.85 -11.57
N GLU A 59 -2.29 -13.36 -11.68
CA GLU A 59 -2.57 -11.93 -11.64
C GLU A 59 -2.33 -11.36 -10.23
N VAL A 60 -1.93 -10.10 -10.16
CA VAL A 60 -1.69 -9.38 -8.91
C VAL A 60 -2.37 -8.01 -9.00
N THR A 61 -3.00 -7.55 -7.91
CA THR A 61 -3.49 -6.17 -7.83
C THR A 61 -2.35 -5.21 -8.17
N PRO A 62 -2.47 -4.28 -9.14
CA PRO A 62 -1.40 -3.33 -9.42
C PRO A 62 -1.05 -2.49 -8.20
N PHE A 63 0.24 -2.44 -7.82
CA PHE A 63 0.69 -1.67 -6.66
C PHE A 63 2.15 -1.22 -6.79
N THR A 64 2.49 -0.17 -6.06
CA THR A 64 3.87 0.21 -5.73
C THR A 64 4.02 0.23 -4.22
N LEU A 65 4.96 -0.56 -3.69
CA LEU A 65 5.28 -0.61 -2.26
C LEU A 65 6.70 -0.07 -2.06
N SER A 66 6.81 1.06 -1.38
CA SER A 66 8.06 1.80 -1.20
C SER A 66 8.55 1.69 0.25
N PHE A 67 9.83 1.34 0.41
CA PHE A 67 10.53 1.26 1.69
C PHE A 67 11.65 2.29 1.71
N PHE A 68 11.57 3.27 2.58
CA PHE A 68 12.50 4.42 2.59
C PHE A 68 12.78 4.90 4.03
N PRO A 69 13.86 5.64 4.28
CA PRO A 69 14.13 6.21 5.59
C PRO A 69 13.03 7.18 6.03
N GLN A 70 12.70 7.22 7.32
CA GLN A 70 11.75 8.20 7.88
C GLN A 70 12.11 9.67 7.54
N LYS A 71 13.40 9.94 7.28
CA LYS A 71 13.90 11.22 6.79
C LYS A 71 14.46 11.02 5.38
N GLY A 72 13.61 11.22 4.39
CA GLY A 72 13.91 11.04 2.98
C GLY A 72 12.62 11.02 2.18
N ASP A 73 12.70 10.71 0.90
CA ASP A 73 11.52 10.50 0.06
C ASP A 73 11.49 9.11 -0.59
N ALA A 74 10.29 8.64 -0.89
CA ALA A 74 10.04 7.29 -1.39
C ALA A 74 10.70 7.01 -2.75
N PHE A 75 10.97 8.05 -3.55
CA PHE A 75 11.53 7.89 -4.89
C PHE A 75 13.06 7.89 -4.86
N ASN A 76 13.68 8.90 -4.26
CA ASN A 76 15.14 9.07 -4.28
C ASN A 76 15.87 8.23 -3.24
N ASP A 77 15.21 7.92 -2.11
CA ASP A 77 15.84 7.21 -0.98
C ASP A 77 15.21 5.82 -0.75
N GLY A 78 14.20 5.45 -1.54
CA GLY A 78 13.39 4.26 -1.32
C GLY A 78 13.64 3.13 -2.31
N TRP A 79 13.65 1.90 -1.79
CA TRP A 79 13.48 0.70 -2.62
C TRP A 79 12.00 0.50 -2.91
N ARG A 80 11.65 0.23 -4.17
CA ARG A 80 10.27 0.12 -4.60
C ARG A 80 9.99 -1.26 -5.17
N VAL A 81 8.93 -1.91 -4.69
CA VAL A 81 8.41 -3.16 -5.23
C VAL A 81 7.17 -2.84 -6.04
N ILE A 82 7.21 -3.11 -7.34
CA ILE A 82 6.11 -2.82 -8.27
C ILE A 82 5.46 -4.13 -8.68
N GLY A 83 4.18 -4.31 -8.35
CA GLY A 83 3.35 -5.39 -8.83
C GLY A 83 2.50 -4.94 -10.01
N LYS A 84 2.56 -5.67 -11.12
CA LYS A 84 1.75 -5.41 -12.31
C LYS A 84 0.58 -6.39 -12.40
N GLU A 85 -0.48 -5.98 -13.09
CA GLU A 85 -1.67 -6.83 -13.34
C GLU A 85 -1.29 -8.16 -14.02
N SER A 86 -0.26 -8.14 -14.88
CA SER A 86 0.28 -9.31 -15.55
C SER A 86 0.93 -10.35 -14.62
N GLY A 87 1.06 -10.05 -13.32
CA GLY A 87 1.77 -10.88 -12.36
C GLY A 87 3.28 -10.63 -12.28
N GLN A 88 3.82 -9.74 -13.12
CA GLN A 88 5.23 -9.35 -13.03
C GLN A 88 5.46 -8.53 -11.76
N ILE A 89 6.51 -8.87 -11.00
CA ILE A 89 6.96 -8.15 -9.81
C ILE A 89 8.38 -7.66 -10.07
N LEU A 90 8.59 -6.35 -9.91
CA LEU A 90 9.88 -5.68 -10.10
C LEU A 90 10.39 -5.13 -8.76
N LEU A 91 11.70 -5.21 -8.54
CA LEU A 91 12.39 -4.48 -7.49
C LEU A 91 13.19 -3.36 -8.15
N VAL A 92 12.93 -2.13 -7.74
CA VAL A 92 13.48 -0.90 -8.33
C VAL A 92 14.33 -0.19 -7.28
N ALA A 93 15.52 0.23 -7.69
CA ALA A 93 16.46 0.93 -6.82
C ALA A 93 16.02 2.38 -6.57
N PRO A 94 16.53 3.02 -5.50
CA PRO A 94 16.29 4.44 -5.27
C PRO A 94 16.76 5.30 -6.45
N GLY A 95 15.90 6.21 -6.90
CA GLY A 95 16.14 7.14 -8.01
C GLY A 95 16.09 6.52 -9.42
N GLU A 96 15.83 5.22 -9.54
CA GLU A 96 15.69 4.56 -10.85
C GLU A 96 14.29 4.82 -11.42
N GLU A 97 14.21 5.48 -12.58
CA GLU A 97 12.95 5.67 -13.30
C GLU A 97 12.57 4.41 -14.07
N VAL A 98 11.32 3.98 -13.95
CA VAL A 98 10.74 2.90 -14.76
C VAL A 98 9.54 3.46 -15.51
N GLU A 99 9.44 3.21 -16.82
CA GLU A 99 8.35 3.73 -17.67
C GLU A 99 6.93 3.39 -17.14
N GLU A 100 6.84 2.38 -16.29
CA GLU A 100 5.60 1.85 -15.71
C GLU A 100 5.37 2.28 -14.25
N ASP A 101 6.11 3.27 -13.74
CA ASP A 101 5.84 3.95 -12.46
C ASP A 101 4.52 4.77 -12.47
N ALA A 102 3.66 4.61 -13.49
CA ALA A 102 2.38 5.30 -13.63
C ALA A 102 1.37 5.06 -12.50
N ASN A 103 1.66 4.16 -11.55
CA ASN A 103 0.92 4.05 -10.28
C ASN A 103 1.22 5.22 -9.32
N ALA A 104 2.41 5.82 -9.41
CA ALA A 104 2.81 7.00 -8.66
C ALA A 104 2.57 8.24 -9.52
N GLN A 105 1.33 8.70 -9.59
CA GLN A 105 1.02 9.97 -10.24
C GLN A 105 1.27 11.12 -9.24
N PHE A 106 2.35 11.88 -9.48
CA PHE A 106 2.66 13.15 -8.79
C PHE A 106 1.57 14.20 -8.99
#